data_AF-A0A956SZY0-F1
#
_entry.id   AF-A0A956SZY0-F1
#
_cell.length_a   1.000
_cell.length_b   1.000
_cell.length_c   1.000
_cell.angle_alpha   90.00
_cell.angle_beta   90.00
_cell.angle_gamma   90.00
#
_symmetry.space_group_name_H-M   'P 1'
#
loop_
_entity.id
_entity.type
_entity.pdbx_description
1 polymer ?
#
loop_
_entity_poly.entity_id
_entity_poly.type
_entity_poly.pdbx_seq_one_letter_code
_entity_poly.pdbx_strand_id
1 'polypeptide(L)'
;FPVIVPDPRMGEWLGRLSLHSGIQHQFNYEVDPDTGEVTGNFRQGYQGTAAALVAVYEASDDHDSLGTLEVTIDPKSPFVLVLSAYEGVHWKITGGEHLRKVIVNGYDKPEITGLSQDCEVSVMSYETSGEYLPLAHEIQSQEMCLLLSKLEEQGIGVESIAAGYQATTALIR
;
A
#
# COMPACT_ATOMS: atom_id res chain seq x y z
N PHE A 1 3.34 2.35 -18.56
CA PHE A 1 3.72 3.36 -17.55
C PHE A 1 2.45 4.08 -17.16
N PRO A 2 1.96 3.80 -15.95
CA PRO A 2 1.98 4.89 -14.98
C PRO A 2 2.92 4.58 -13.82
N VAL A 3 3.41 5.67 -13.28
CA VAL A 3 4.52 5.90 -12.36
C VAL A 3 3.86 6.54 -11.16
N ILE A 4 3.99 5.97 -9.96
CA ILE A 4 3.43 6.57 -8.76
C ILE A 4 4.40 7.65 -8.32
N VAL A 5 4.18 8.88 -8.76
CA VAL A 5 5.09 10.00 -8.49
C VAL A 5 5.16 10.22 -6.98
N PRO A 6 6.34 10.16 -6.32
CA PRO A 6 6.48 10.62 -4.96
C PRO A 6 6.07 12.09 -4.90
N ASP A 7 5.44 12.47 -3.79
CA ASP A 7 4.98 13.83 -3.49
C ASP A 7 5.83 14.94 -4.15
N PRO A 8 5.24 15.89 -4.88
CA PRO A 8 5.98 17.01 -5.49
C PRO A 8 6.75 17.89 -4.49
N ARG A 9 6.50 17.76 -3.17
CA ARG A 9 7.32 18.34 -2.09
C ARG A 9 8.68 17.65 -1.93
N MET A 10 8.90 16.48 -2.53
CA MET A 10 10.18 15.75 -2.59
C MET A 10 11.08 16.22 -3.75
N GLY A 11 11.01 17.50 -4.11
CA GLY A 11 11.80 18.11 -5.17
C GLY A 11 13.29 17.73 -5.07
N GLU A 12 13.82 17.20 -6.18
CA GLU A 12 15.22 16.82 -6.38
C GLU A 12 15.80 15.82 -5.36
N TRP A 13 15.35 14.56 -5.37
CA TRP A 13 16.03 13.53 -4.59
C TRP A 13 16.35 12.26 -5.39
N LEU A 14 17.66 11.99 -5.49
CA LEU A 14 18.25 10.76 -6.05
C LEU A 14 18.95 10.03 -4.90
N GLY A 15 18.34 9.00 -4.32
CA GLY A 15 19.02 8.23 -3.29
C GLY A 15 18.20 7.20 -2.50
N ARG A 16 18.95 6.35 -1.80
CA ARG A 16 18.49 5.36 -0.81
C ARG A 16 18.08 6.09 0.46
N LEU A 17 16.87 5.83 0.95
CA LEU A 17 16.38 6.46 2.17
C LEU A 17 16.27 5.44 3.30
N SER A 18 16.72 5.85 4.49
CA SER A 18 16.65 5.07 5.71
C SER A 18 15.57 5.65 6.60
N LEU A 19 14.45 4.95 6.76
CA LEU A 19 13.47 5.31 7.79
C LEU A 19 13.96 4.81 9.14
N HIS A 20 14.04 5.75 10.08
CA HIS A 20 14.31 5.46 11.49
C HIS A 20 12.98 5.49 12.24
N SER A 21 12.44 4.31 12.52
CA SER A 21 11.38 4.18 13.52
C SER A 21 12.00 4.41 14.91
N GLY A 22 11.30 5.10 15.80
CA GLY A 22 11.70 5.28 17.21
C GLY A 22 11.87 3.96 18.00
N ILE A 23 11.50 2.85 17.37
CA ILE A 23 11.75 1.47 17.77
C ILE A 23 12.79 0.93 16.77
N GLN A 24 14.01 0.61 17.21
CA GLN A 24 15.25 0.31 16.45
C GLN A 24 15.13 -0.52 15.15
N HIS A 25 14.47 0.01 14.11
CA HIS A 25 14.31 -0.63 12.81
C HIS A 25 14.72 0.39 11.75
N GLN A 26 15.82 0.08 11.07
CA GLN A 26 16.29 0.82 9.90
C GLN A 26 15.69 0.13 8.68
N PHE A 27 14.67 0.74 8.08
CA PHE A 27 14.14 0.29 6.81
C PHE A 27 14.93 0.94 5.70
N ASN A 28 15.57 0.12 4.85
CA ASN A 28 16.24 0.62 3.65
C ASN A 28 15.30 0.43 2.48
N TYR A 29 15.03 1.52 1.77
CA TYR A 29 14.32 1.46 0.50
C TYR A 29 14.97 2.36 -0.54
N GLU A 30 14.70 2.03 -1.79
CA GLU A 30 15.09 2.72 -2.99
C GLU A 30 13.81 3.20 -3.66
N VAL A 31 13.78 4.49 -3.98
CA VAL A 31 12.73 5.06 -4.82
C VAL A 31 13.32 5.13 -6.23
N ASP A 32 12.71 4.44 -7.18
CA ASP A 32 13.05 4.59 -8.58
C ASP A 32 12.65 6.01 -9.02
N PRO A 33 13.57 6.86 -9.48
CA PRO A 33 13.28 8.26 -9.76
C PRO A 33 12.44 8.47 -11.03
N ASP A 34 12.44 7.49 -11.95
CA ASP A 34 11.72 7.56 -13.22
C ASP A 34 10.28 7.06 -13.07
N THR A 35 10.04 6.18 -12.10
CA THR A 35 8.77 5.48 -11.88
C THR A 35 8.11 5.72 -10.53
N GLY A 36 8.83 6.35 -9.60
CA GLY A 36 8.43 6.56 -8.21
C GLY A 36 8.19 5.28 -7.41
N GLU A 37 8.57 4.12 -7.96
CA GLU A 37 8.45 2.80 -7.36
C GLU A 37 9.31 2.72 -6.10
N VAL A 38 8.71 2.30 -4.98
CA VAL A 38 9.44 2.08 -3.73
C VAL A 38 9.78 0.61 -3.60
N THR A 39 11.05 0.27 -3.79
CA THR A 39 11.57 -1.08 -3.54
C THR A 39 12.34 -1.08 -2.23
N GLY A 40 11.95 -1.92 -1.28
CA GLY A 40 12.57 -1.95 0.04
C GLY A 40 12.70 -3.37 0.55
N ASN A 41 13.88 -3.73 1.04
CA ASN A 41 14.05 -4.98 1.78
C ASN A 41 13.62 -4.72 3.23
N PHE A 42 12.33 -4.92 3.51
CA PHE A 42 11.82 -4.93 4.88
C PHE A 42 12.31 -6.22 5.55
N ARG A 43 13.48 -6.13 6.18
CA ARG A 43 14.22 -7.22 6.83
C ARG A 43 14.50 -8.43 5.91
N GLN A 44 15.72 -8.53 5.40
CA GLN A 44 16.22 -9.81 4.88
C GLN A 44 16.00 -10.91 5.92
N GLY A 45 15.22 -11.93 5.56
CA GLY A 45 14.98 -13.12 6.41
C GLY A 45 13.69 -13.11 7.25
N TYR A 46 12.74 -12.19 7.00
CA TYR A 46 11.39 -12.35 7.55
C TYR A 46 10.77 -13.67 7.07
N GLN A 47 10.19 -14.46 7.98
CA GLN A 47 9.62 -15.78 7.68
C GLN A 47 8.09 -15.81 7.68
N GLY A 48 7.43 -14.67 7.80
CA GLY A 48 5.97 -14.59 7.70
C GLY A 48 5.49 -14.57 6.25
N THR A 49 4.20 -14.33 6.08
CA THR A 49 3.55 -14.33 4.76
C THR A 49 3.92 -13.06 4.01
N ALA A 50 4.57 -13.21 2.87
CA ALA A 50 4.89 -12.10 1.98
C ALA A 50 3.63 -11.38 1.48
N ALA A 51 3.67 -10.05 1.42
CA ALA A 51 2.60 -9.21 0.93
C ALA A 51 3.12 -8.05 0.07
N ALA A 52 2.28 -7.59 -0.86
CA ALA A 52 2.43 -6.29 -1.50
C ALA A 52 1.54 -5.25 -0.81
N LEU A 53 1.99 -3.99 -0.75
CA LEU A 53 1.22 -2.88 -0.19
C LEU A 53 0.97 -1.81 -1.27
N VAL A 54 -0.28 -1.41 -1.43
CA VAL A 54 -0.67 -0.17 -2.12
C VAL A 54 -1.21 0.81 -1.09
N ALA A 55 -0.68 2.04 -1.02
CA ALA A 55 -1.10 3.02 -0.02
C ALA A 55 -1.29 4.43 -0.61
N VAL A 56 -2.44 5.06 -0.38
CA VAL A 56 -2.69 6.45 -0.83
C VAL A 56 -3.35 7.30 0.24
N TYR A 57 -3.27 8.63 0.13
CA TYR A 57 -4.18 9.49 0.90
C TYR A 57 -5.57 9.46 0.27
N GLU A 58 -5.63 9.75 -1.03
CA GLU A 58 -6.86 9.89 -1.80
C GLU A 58 -6.69 9.39 -3.26
N ALA A 59 -7.80 9.15 -3.94
CA ALA A 59 -7.84 8.81 -5.37
C ALA A 59 -8.60 9.85 -6.22
N SER A 60 -9.09 10.91 -5.59
CA SER A 60 -9.73 12.07 -6.22
C SER A 60 -9.40 13.31 -5.39
N ASP A 61 -9.31 14.46 -6.04
CA ASP A 61 -9.25 15.78 -5.40
C ASP A 61 -10.64 16.29 -4.96
N ASP A 62 -11.70 15.58 -5.37
CA ASP A 62 -13.07 15.80 -4.91
C ASP A 62 -13.35 14.89 -3.71
N HIS A 63 -13.12 15.44 -2.52
CA HIS A 63 -13.32 14.80 -1.22
C HIS A 63 -14.78 14.38 -0.94
N ASP A 64 -15.74 14.81 -1.76
CA ASP A 64 -17.14 14.39 -1.66
C ASP A 64 -17.43 13.14 -2.51
N SER A 65 -16.47 12.70 -3.34
CA SER A 65 -16.63 11.61 -4.30
C SER A 65 -15.66 10.46 -4.06
N LEU A 66 -16.14 9.23 -4.27
CA LEU A 66 -15.29 8.05 -4.16
C LEU A 66 -14.35 7.97 -5.38
N GLY A 67 -13.08 8.36 -5.20
CA GLY A 67 -12.05 8.26 -6.23
C GLY A 67 -11.76 6.81 -6.61
N THR A 68 -11.38 6.55 -7.87
CA THR A 68 -11.01 5.21 -8.34
C THR A 68 -9.51 5.06 -8.51
N LEU A 69 -8.95 3.98 -7.94
CA LEU A 69 -7.57 3.58 -8.15
C LEU A 69 -7.50 2.22 -8.84
N GLU A 70 -6.96 2.20 -10.06
CA GLU A 70 -6.75 0.98 -10.83
C GLU A 70 -5.44 0.28 -10.42
N VAL A 71 -5.54 -0.91 -9.82
CA VAL A 71 -4.38 -1.70 -9.40
C VAL A 71 -4.16 -2.85 -10.36
N THR A 72 -3.01 -2.89 -11.02
CA THR A 72 -2.59 -4.03 -11.84
C THR A 72 -1.62 -4.90 -11.06
N ILE A 73 -1.84 -6.21 -11.08
CA ILE A 73 -1.07 -7.19 -10.28
C ILE A 73 -0.34 -8.17 -11.19
N ASP A 74 0.99 -8.21 -11.09
CA ASP A 74 1.82 -9.19 -11.78
C ASP A 74 1.59 -10.61 -11.22
N PRO A 75 1.49 -11.66 -12.05
CA PRO A 75 1.36 -13.05 -11.59
C PRO A 75 2.45 -13.54 -10.62
N LYS A 76 3.60 -12.86 -10.53
CA LYS A 76 4.71 -13.19 -9.63
C LYS A 76 4.66 -12.48 -8.29
N SER A 77 3.72 -11.56 -8.10
CA SER A 77 3.59 -10.83 -6.85
C SER A 77 3.23 -11.75 -5.68
N PRO A 78 3.39 -11.28 -4.42
CA PRO A 78 2.95 -12.05 -3.27
C PRO A 78 1.46 -12.39 -3.27
N PHE A 79 1.09 -13.51 -2.63
CA PHE A 79 -0.31 -13.97 -2.55
C PHE A 79 -1.21 -13.11 -1.64
N VAL A 80 -0.63 -12.16 -0.91
CA VAL A 80 -1.35 -11.23 -0.03
C VAL A 80 -1.18 -9.81 -0.56
N LEU A 81 -2.28 -9.08 -0.66
CA LEU A 81 -2.29 -7.67 -1.01
C LEU A 81 -2.87 -6.86 0.15
N VAL A 82 -2.20 -5.78 0.50
CA VAL A 82 -2.69 -4.78 1.44
C VAL A 82 -2.98 -3.51 0.66
N LEU A 83 -4.18 -2.98 0.80
CA LEU A 83 -4.62 -1.72 0.24
C LEU A 83 -4.88 -0.79 1.42
N SER A 84 -4.28 0.40 1.44
CA SER A 84 -4.46 1.37 2.53
C SER A 84 -4.83 2.72 1.93
N ALA A 85 -5.90 3.34 2.40
CA ALA A 85 -6.23 4.71 2.06
C ALA A 85 -6.69 5.52 3.28
N TYR A 86 -6.44 6.83 3.30
CA TYR A 86 -7.13 7.69 4.26
C TYR A 86 -8.58 7.85 3.82
N GLU A 87 -8.80 8.40 2.63
CA GLU A 87 -10.13 8.61 2.06
C GLU A 87 -10.75 7.36 1.45
N GLY A 88 -12.04 7.46 1.14
CA GLY A 88 -12.77 6.42 0.46
C GLY A 88 -12.20 6.20 -0.94
N VAL A 89 -11.69 5.00 -1.19
CA VAL A 89 -11.17 4.62 -2.52
C VAL A 89 -11.95 3.43 -3.07
N HIS A 90 -12.35 3.55 -4.33
CA HIS A 90 -12.76 2.42 -5.16
C HIS A 90 -11.53 1.76 -5.78
N TRP A 91 -11.15 0.61 -5.23
CA TRP A 91 -10.05 -0.21 -5.70
C TRP A 91 -10.51 -1.10 -6.85
N LYS A 92 -9.99 -0.86 -8.04
CA LYS A 92 -10.28 -1.68 -9.23
C LYS A 92 -9.07 -2.55 -9.56
N ILE A 93 -9.16 -3.83 -9.17
CA ILE A 93 -8.07 -4.79 -9.33
C ILE A 93 -8.13 -5.44 -10.71
N THR A 94 -6.99 -5.53 -11.39
CA THR A 94 -6.82 -6.28 -12.64
C THR A 94 -5.64 -7.24 -12.50
N GLY A 95 -5.86 -8.50 -12.87
CA GLY A 95 -4.92 -9.60 -12.59
C GLY A 95 -5.10 -10.13 -11.17
N GLY A 96 -4.04 -10.70 -10.58
CA GLY A 96 -4.06 -11.14 -9.19
C GLY A 96 -4.88 -12.41 -8.94
N GLU A 97 -5.06 -13.26 -9.95
CA GLU A 97 -5.81 -14.53 -9.82
C GLU A 97 -5.17 -15.51 -8.82
N HIS A 98 -3.89 -15.30 -8.51
CA HIS A 98 -3.16 -16.04 -7.51
C HIS A 98 -3.41 -15.54 -6.08
N LEU A 99 -3.92 -14.32 -5.90
CA LEU A 99 -4.17 -13.75 -4.58
C LEU A 99 -5.05 -14.67 -3.74
N ARG A 100 -4.66 -14.84 -2.49
CA ARG A 100 -5.38 -15.61 -1.47
C ARG A 100 -6.08 -14.70 -0.49
N LYS A 101 -5.50 -13.52 -0.22
CA LYS A 101 -6.03 -12.57 0.74
C LYS A 101 -5.78 -11.14 0.29
N VAL A 102 -6.80 -10.31 0.48
CA VAL A 102 -6.72 -8.86 0.34
C VAL A 102 -7.17 -8.22 1.64
N ILE A 103 -6.33 -7.36 2.20
CA ILE A 103 -6.65 -6.53 3.36
C ILE A 103 -6.93 -5.12 2.83
N VAL A 104 -8.15 -4.63 3.00
CA VAL A 104 -8.54 -3.27 2.60
C VAL A 104 -8.65 -2.42 3.85
N ASN A 105 -7.61 -1.63 4.10
CA ASN A 105 -7.47 -0.75 5.25
C ASN A 105 -7.87 0.68 4.89
N GLY A 106 -8.59 1.37 5.79
CA GLY A 106 -8.79 2.80 5.61
C GLY A 106 -9.51 3.53 6.73
N TYR A 107 -9.60 4.86 6.64
CA TYR A 107 -10.49 5.60 7.54
C TYR A 107 -11.92 5.51 7.01
N ASP A 108 -12.12 6.05 5.81
CA ASP A 108 -13.40 6.04 5.13
C ASP A 108 -13.72 4.67 4.54
N LYS A 109 -15.00 4.47 4.19
CA LYS A 109 -15.49 3.23 3.60
C LYS A 109 -14.89 3.02 2.19
N PRO A 110 -14.09 1.95 1.97
CA PRO A 110 -13.58 1.62 0.66
C PRO A 110 -14.58 0.78 -0.15
N GLU A 111 -14.40 0.75 -1.46
CA GLU A 111 -15.02 -0.23 -2.35
C GLU A 111 -13.95 -1.02 -3.08
N ILE A 112 -14.21 -2.29 -3.39
CA ILE A 112 -13.26 -3.13 -4.12
C ILE A 112 -13.95 -3.98 -5.17
N THR A 113 -13.34 -4.05 -6.35
CA THR A 113 -13.83 -4.82 -7.50
C THR A 113 -12.68 -5.49 -8.24
N GLY A 114 -13.00 -6.51 -9.04
CA GLY A 114 -12.01 -7.18 -9.91
C GLY A 114 -11.21 -8.31 -9.26
N LEU A 115 -11.54 -8.69 -8.02
CA LEU A 115 -10.96 -9.85 -7.35
C LEU A 115 -11.65 -11.16 -7.76
N SER A 116 -10.89 -12.26 -7.71
CA SER A 116 -11.43 -13.62 -7.81
C SER A 116 -12.35 -13.93 -6.63
N GLN A 117 -13.37 -14.78 -6.86
CA GLN A 117 -14.30 -15.24 -5.81
C GLN A 117 -13.61 -16.08 -4.73
N ASP A 118 -12.45 -16.69 -5.05
CA ASP A 118 -11.68 -17.50 -4.12
C ASP A 118 -10.74 -16.65 -3.22
N CYS A 119 -10.68 -15.34 -3.43
CA CYS A 119 -9.86 -14.45 -2.63
C CYS A 119 -10.59 -14.03 -1.34
N GLU A 120 -9.96 -14.27 -0.19
CA GLU A 120 -10.44 -13.72 1.09
C GLU A 120 -10.28 -12.20 1.09
N VAL A 121 -11.35 -11.47 1.42
CA VAL A 121 -11.30 -10.00 1.56
C VAL A 121 -11.60 -9.64 3.01
N SER A 122 -10.65 -8.96 3.65
CA SER A 122 -10.78 -8.42 5.00
C SER A 122 -10.82 -6.89 4.91
N VAL A 123 -11.98 -6.30 5.15
CA VAL A 123 -12.14 -4.84 5.19
C VAL A 123 -11.90 -4.38 6.64
N MET A 124 -10.87 -3.56 6.83
CA MET A 124 -10.49 -2.94 8.10
C MET A 124 -10.57 -1.43 7.94
N SER A 125 -11.80 -0.89 7.87
CA SER A 125 -11.99 0.56 7.83
C SER A 125 -12.76 1.08 9.02
N TYR A 126 -12.38 2.28 9.47
CA TYR A 126 -13.04 2.92 10.61
C TYR A 126 -14.54 3.07 10.36
N GLU A 127 -14.96 3.54 9.18
CA GLU A 127 -16.39 3.70 8.85
C GLU A 127 -17.15 2.39 8.63
N THR A 128 -16.48 1.30 8.20
CA THR A 128 -17.17 0.01 7.98
C THR A 128 -17.28 -0.82 9.24
N SER A 129 -16.20 -0.91 10.01
CA SER A 129 -16.06 -1.85 11.13
C SER A 129 -15.66 -1.21 12.46
N GLY A 130 -15.21 0.05 12.48
CA GLY A 130 -14.55 0.67 13.63
C GLY A 130 -13.15 0.13 13.92
N GLU A 131 -12.83 -1.05 13.40
CA GLU A 131 -11.49 -1.65 13.38
C GLU A 131 -10.73 -1.18 12.13
N TYR A 132 -9.54 -0.62 12.33
CA TYR A 132 -8.63 -0.18 11.27
C TYR A 132 -7.17 -0.36 11.71
N LEU A 133 -6.26 -0.50 10.74
CA LEU A 133 -4.82 -0.42 10.94
C LEU A 133 -4.36 1.03 10.79
N PRO A 134 -3.19 1.42 11.34
CA PRO A 134 -2.59 2.72 11.07
C PRO A 134 -2.58 3.05 9.57
N LEU A 135 -2.90 4.30 9.23
CA LEU A 135 -3.19 4.70 7.86
C LEU A 135 -1.93 5.17 7.14
N ALA A 136 -1.37 4.29 6.32
CA ALA A 136 -0.36 4.71 5.36
C ALA A 136 -1.03 5.52 4.25
N HIS A 137 -0.70 6.81 4.17
CA HIS A 137 -1.18 7.73 3.13
C HIS A 137 -0.06 8.46 2.40
N GLU A 138 1.16 8.43 2.94
CA GLU A 138 2.37 8.98 2.32
C GLU A 138 3.56 8.06 2.59
N ILE A 139 4.48 7.98 1.63
CA ILE A 139 5.79 7.35 1.84
C ILE A 139 6.53 8.16 2.91
N GLN A 140 7.14 7.51 3.90
CA GLN A 140 7.83 8.11 5.06
C GLN A 140 6.97 8.59 6.23
N SER A 141 5.65 8.39 6.20
CA SER A 141 4.85 8.78 7.37
C SER A 141 5.12 7.87 8.58
N GLN A 142 4.91 8.40 9.78
CA GLN A 142 4.97 7.61 11.01
C GLN A 142 3.92 6.49 10.97
N GLU A 143 2.78 6.78 10.37
CA GLU A 143 1.66 5.88 10.17
C GLU A 143 2.01 4.71 9.26
N MET A 144 2.81 4.94 8.20
CA MET A 144 3.34 3.86 7.37
C MET A 144 4.20 2.90 8.19
N CYS A 145 5.10 3.42 9.04
CA CYS A 145 5.92 2.58 9.91
C CYS A 145 5.07 1.76 10.90
N LEU A 146 4.01 2.38 11.45
CA LEU A 146 3.09 1.71 12.37
C LEU A 146 2.24 0.65 11.67
N LEU A 147 1.79 0.91 10.43
CA LEU A 147 1.07 -0.07 9.60
C LEU A 147 1.94 -1.30 9.37
N LEU A 148 3.16 -1.09 8.90
CA LEU A 148 4.12 -2.17 8.65
C LEU A 148 4.40 -2.98 9.92
N SER A 149 4.63 -2.31 11.05
CA SER A 149 4.81 -2.99 12.34
C SER A 149 3.59 -3.83 12.75
N LYS A 150 2.37 -3.33 12.51
CA LYS A 150 1.13 -4.05 12.83
C LYS A 150 0.90 -5.26 11.92
N LEU A 151 1.22 -5.13 10.64
CA LEU A 151 1.20 -6.25 9.70
C LEU A 151 2.22 -7.32 10.13
N GLU A 152 3.42 -6.91 10.55
CA GLU A 152 4.45 -7.84 11.03
C GLU A 152 4.01 -8.60 12.30
N GLU A 153 3.36 -7.91 13.25
CA GLU A 153 2.74 -8.54 14.44
C GLU A 153 1.69 -9.59 14.05
N GLN A 154 1.03 -9.43 12.90
CA GLN A 154 0.08 -10.38 12.33
C GLN A 154 0.73 -11.48 11.48
N GLY A 155 2.06 -11.52 11.40
CA GLY A 155 2.77 -12.51 10.57
C GLY A 155 2.79 -12.17 9.08
N ILE A 156 2.54 -10.90 8.70
CA ILE A 156 2.56 -10.41 7.32
C ILE A 156 3.78 -9.49 7.12
N GLY A 157 4.60 -9.80 6.12
CA GLY A 157 5.79 -9.03 5.76
C GLY A 157 5.63 -8.39 4.40
N VAL A 158 5.78 -7.08 4.31
CA VAL A 158 5.61 -6.34 3.04
C VAL A 158 6.91 -6.40 2.24
N GLU A 159 6.86 -6.98 1.04
CA GLU A 159 8.02 -7.13 0.14
C GLU A 159 8.06 -6.06 -0.97
N SER A 160 6.90 -5.48 -1.32
CA SER A 160 6.79 -4.42 -2.32
C SER A 160 5.78 -3.35 -1.89
N ILE A 161 6.07 -2.08 -2.22
CA ILE A 161 5.23 -0.93 -1.87
C ILE A 161 4.99 -0.04 -3.09
N ALA A 162 3.73 0.31 -3.29
CA ALA A 162 3.25 1.28 -4.26
C ALA A 162 2.48 2.37 -3.49
N ALA A 163 3.06 3.55 -3.27
CA ALA A 163 2.42 4.55 -2.42
C ALA A 163 2.60 5.99 -2.89
N GLY A 164 1.61 6.85 -2.62
CA GLY A 164 1.63 8.26 -3.00
C GLY A 164 0.50 9.04 -2.34
N TYR A 165 0.61 10.37 -2.28
CA TYR A 165 -0.44 11.19 -1.68
C TYR A 165 -1.77 11.02 -2.45
N GLN A 166 -1.75 11.30 -3.75
CA GLN A 166 -2.89 11.13 -4.63
C GLN A 166 -2.51 10.23 -5.80
N ALA A 167 -3.27 9.16 -6.05
CA ALA A 167 -3.03 8.30 -7.21
C ALA A 167 -4.31 7.66 -7.75
N THR A 168 -4.35 7.48 -9.07
CA THR A 168 -5.45 6.80 -9.78
C THR A 168 -5.04 5.46 -10.37
N THR A 169 -3.75 5.10 -10.28
CA THR A 169 -3.22 3.84 -10.80
C THR A 169 -2.05 3.33 -9.96
N ALA A 170 -1.93 2.01 -9.80
CA ALA A 170 -0.78 1.34 -9.20
C ALA A 170 -0.43 0.05 -9.95
N LEU A 171 0.86 -0.31 -9.92
CA LEU A 171 1.36 -1.58 -10.45
C LEU A 171 2.12 -2.31 -9.34
N ILE A 172 1.70 -3.55 -9.06
CA ILE A 172 2.39 -4.47 -8.15
C ILE A 172 3.14 -5.51 -9.00
N ARG A 173 4.42 -5.72 -8.69
CA ARG A 173 5.28 -6.71 -9.35
C ARG A 173 5.72 -7.82 -8.39
#